data_AF-A0A8T4I1L1-F1
#
_entry.id   AF-A0A8T4I1L1-F1
#
_cell.length_a   1.000
_cell.length_b   1.000
_cell.length_c   1.000
_cell.angle_alpha   90.00
_cell.angle_beta   90.00
_cell.angle_gamma   90.00
#
_symmetry.space_group_name_H-M   'P 1'
#
loop_
_entity.id
_entity.type
_entity.pdbx_description
1 polymer ?
#
loop_
_entity_poly.entity_id
_entity_poly.type
_entity_poly.pdbx_seq_one_letter_code
_entity_poly.pdbx_strand_id
1 'polypeptide(L)'
;MSAMKLQKLCYFAYGYHLAWAGRPLFREPFEAWANGPVGYDLYDQHRGRYNLPRDDIEGDAAVLDKDERESIDVVLENFRA
;
A
#
# COMPACT_ATOMS: atom_id res chain seq x y z
N MET A 1 -3.15 -12.27 -4.30
CA MET A 1 -1.86 -11.74 -3.79
C MET A 1 -1.81 -12.01 -2.29
N SER A 2 -0.65 -12.21 -1.67
CA SER A 2 -0.62 -12.36 -0.21
C SER A 2 -0.92 -11.02 0.50
N ALA A 3 -1.60 -11.09 1.65
CA ALA A 3 -1.92 -9.91 2.46
C ALA A 3 -0.67 -9.10 2.84
N MET A 4 0.44 -9.77 3.17
CA MET A 4 1.70 -9.10 3.46
C MET A 4 2.35 -8.47 2.23
N LYS A 5 2.15 -9.02 1.04
CA LYS A 5 2.66 -8.39 -0.19
C LYS A 5 1.93 -7.07 -0.44
N LEU A 6 0.61 -7.03 -0.20
CA LEU A 6 -0.16 -5.79 -0.27
C LEU A 6 0.33 -4.74 0.76
N GLN A 7 0.53 -5.14 2.02
CA GLN A 7 1.05 -4.25 3.07
C GLN A 7 2.42 -3.63 2.69
N LYS A 8 3.33 -4.44 2.16
CA LYS A 8 4.64 -3.96 1.69
C LYS A 8 4.50 -2.99 0.52
N LEU A 9 3.63 -3.28 -0.45
CA LEU A 9 3.37 -2.39 -1.58
C LEU A 9 2.87 -1.01 -1.10
N CYS A 10 1.89 -0.98 -0.19
CA CYS A 10 1.40 0.28 0.38
C CYS A 10 2.50 1.04 1.11
N TYR A 11 3.34 0.35 1.89
CA TYR A 11 4.45 0.98 2.61
C TYR A 11 5.50 1.58 1.66
N PHE A 12 5.90 0.85 0.63
CA PHE A 12 6.88 1.35 -0.35
C PHE A 12 6.31 2.49 -1.19
N ALA A 13 5.04 2.40 -1.61
CA ALA A 13 4.36 3.49 -2.31
C ALA A 13 4.29 4.76 -1.45
N TYR A 14 3.94 4.62 -0.16
CA TYR A 14 3.92 5.74 0.77
C TYR A 14 5.31 6.38 0.91
N GLY A 15 6.36 5.60 1.15
CA GLY A 15 7.72 6.11 1.30
C GLY A 15 8.26 6.76 0.03
N TYR A 16 8.00 6.17 -1.14
CA TYR A 16 8.40 6.72 -2.43
C TYR A 16 7.68 8.05 -2.72
N HIS A 17 6.37 8.08 -2.53
CA HIS A 17 5.57 9.29 -2.74
C HIS A 17 5.99 10.40 -1.77
N LEU A 18 6.23 10.07 -0.50
CA LEU A 18 6.69 11.05 0.49
C LEU A 18 8.05 11.65 0.10
N ALA A 19 8.97 10.83 -0.44
CA ALA A 19 10.28 11.28 -0.87
C ALA A 19 10.23 12.21 -2.11
N TRP A 20 9.35 11.92 -3.08
CA TRP A 20 9.31 12.66 -4.35
C TRP A 20 8.28 13.79 -4.40
N ALA A 21 7.07 13.57 -3.89
CA ALA A 21 6.00 14.57 -3.87
C ALA A 21 6.05 15.46 -2.61
N GLY A 22 6.86 15.10 -1.60
CA GLY A 22 7.03 15.88 -0.37
C GLY A 22 5.79 15.90 0.54
N ARG A 23 4.81 15.03 0.28
CA ARG A 23 3.55 14.93 1.03
C ARG A 23 3.15 13.46 1.23
N PRO A 24 2.34 13.15 2.25
CA PRO A 24 1.87 11.79 2.47
C PRO A 24 0.91 11.32 1.37
N LEU A 25 1.00 10.03 1.00
CA LEU A 25 0.11 9.40 0.01
C LEU A 25 -1.30 9.14 0.58
N PHE A 26 -1.37 8.89 1.88
CA PHE A 26 -2.59 8.74 2.67
C PHE A 26 -2.28 9.09 4.13
N ARG A 27 -3.27 9.17 5.03
CA ARG A 27 -3.05 9.75 6.37
C ARG A 27 -2.73 8.71 7.43
N GLU A 28 -3.12 7.48 7.18
CA GLU A 28 -3.04 6.36 8.08
C GLU A 28 -1.57 5.98 8.35
N PRO A 29 -1.17 5.83 9.62
CA PRO A 29 0.20 5.48 9.95
C PRO A 29 0.49 4.00 9.68
N PHE A 30 1.77 3.68 9.57
CA PHE A 30 2.26 2.31 9.63
C PHE A 30 2.75 1.96 11.02
N GLU A 31 2.43 0.75 11.47
CA GLU A 31 2.97 0.15 12.68
C GLU A 31 4.13 -0.78 12.36
N ALA A 32 5.14 -0.81 13.23
CA ALA A 32 6.29 -1.69 13.09
C ALA A 32 5.98 -3.07 13.72
N TRP A 33 5.55 -4.03 12.90
CA TRP A 33 5.24 -5.40 13.36
C TRP A 33 6.40 -6.36 13.05
N ALA A 34 6.38 -7.54 13.67
CA ALA A 34 7.44 -8.55 13.55
C ALA A 34 7.73 -8.97 12.09
N ASN A 35 6.71 -8.97 11.21
CA ASN A 35 6.84 -9.39 9.81
C ASN A 35 6.97 -8.21 8.83
N GLY A 36 7.17 -6.99 9.34
CA GLY A 36 7.31 -5.77 8.55
C GLY A 36 6.27 -4.71 8.91
N PRO A 37 6.27 -3.59 8.18
CA PRO A 37 5.33 -2.51 8.40
C PRO A 37 3.90 -2.93 8.05
N VAL A 38 2.94 -2.52 8.88
CA VAL A 38 1.52 -2.83 8.72
C VAL A 38 0.70 -1.56 8.88
N GLY A 39 -0.07 -1.20 7.85
CA GLY A 39 -1.16 -0.23 8.00
C GLY A 39 -2.33 -0.93 8.68
N TYR A 40 -2.64 -0.52 9.92
CA TYR A 40 -3.64 -1.21 10.74
C TYR A 40 -5.03 -1.19 10.07
N ASP A 41 -5.43 -0.06 9.51
CA ASP A 41 -6.75 0.11 8.87
C ASP A 41 -6.92 -0.80 7.65
N LEU A 42 -5.84 -1.03 6.89
CA LEU A 42 -5.83 -2.01 5.81
C LEU A 42 -5.81 -3.45 6.36
N TYR A 43 -5.05 -3.70 7.43
CA TYR A 43 -4.99 -5.01 8.07
C TYR A 43 -6.34 -5.44 8.63
N ASP A 44 -7.10 -4.53 9.23
CA ASP A 44 -8.40 -4.82 9.81
C ASP A 44 -9.38 -5.32 8.74
N GLN A 45 -9.31 -4.78 7.52
CA GLN A 45 -10.13 -5.21 6.40
C GLN A 45 -9.85 -6.66 5.97
N HIS A 46 -8.62 -7.16 6.09
CA HIS A 46 -8.26 -8.54 5.70
C HIS A 46 -7.88 -9.46 6.85
N ARG A 47 -8.11 -9.07 8.10
CA ARG A 47 -7.68 -9.82 9.28
C ARG A 47 -8.08 -11.30 9.19
N GLY A 48 -7.10 -12.19 9.39
CA GLY A 48 -7.28 -13.64 9.30
C GLY A 48 -7.25 -14.21 7.87
N ARG A 49 -7.14 -13.38 6.84
CA ARG A 49 -7.02 -13.79 5.43
C ARG A 49 -5.57 -13.59 4.96
N TYR A 50 -4.95 -14.67 4.48
CA TYR A 50 -3.56 -14.63 3.99
C TYR A 50 -3.44 -14.41 2.48
N ASN A 51 -4.45 -14.84 1.72
CA ASN A 51 -4.53 -14.64 0.28
C ASN A 51 -5.72 -13.73 -0.01
N LEU A 52 -5.47 -12.67 -0.79
CA LEU A 52 -6.43 -11.69 -1.24
C LEU A 52 -6.63 -11.87 -2.75
N PRO A 53 -7.77 -12.45 -3.18
CA PRO A 53 -8.27 -12.36 -4.53
C PRO A 53 -8.32 -10.93 -5.06
N ARG A 54 -8.49 -10.80 -6.39
CA ARG A 54 -8.89 -9.52 -6.97
C ARG A 54 -10.24 -9.14 -6.37
N ASP A 55 -10.41 -7.87 -6.00
CA ASP A 55 -11.65 -7.29 -5.45
C ASP A 55 -11.94 -7.61 -3.96
N ASP A 56 -11.00 -8.23 -3.23
CA ASP A 56 -11.16 -8.54 -1.79
C ASP A 56 -11.04 -7.31 -0.87
N ILE A 57 -10.45 -6.23 -1.40
CA ILE A 57 -10.26 -4.93 -0.78
C ILE A 57 -10.78 -3.89 -1.78
N GLU A 58 -11.73 -3.07 -1.34
CA GLU A 58 -12.31 -2.02 -2.16
C GLU A 58 -11.32 -0.85 -2.33
N GLY A 59 -11.35 -0.23 -3.51
CA GLY A 59 -10.54 0.95 -3.80
C GLY A 59 -10.94 1.53 -5.15
N ASP A 60 -10.78 2.83 -5.30
CA ASP A 60 -11.05 3.54 -6.55
C ASP A 60 -9.78 4.22 -7.03
N ALA A 61 -9.18 3.70 -8.11
CA ALA A 61 -7.99 4.32 -8.68
C ALA A 61 -8.28 5.68 -9.33
N ALA A 62 -9.54 6.02 -9.63
CA ALA A 62 -9.90 7.29 -10.27
C ALA A 62 -9.77 8.50 -9.33
N VAL A 63 -9.72 8.28 -8.01
CA VAL A 63 -9.54 9.36 -7.03
C VAL A 63 -8.09 9.80 -6.88
N LEU A 64 -7.14 9.00 -7.38
CA LEU A 64 -5.72 9.31 -7.31
C LEU A 64 -5.37 10.44 -8.27
N ASP A 65 -4.62 11.41 -7.78
CA ASP A 65 -4.02 12.40 -8.66
C ASP A 65 -2.84 11.82 -9.46
N LYS A 66 -2.23 12.66 -10.30
CA LYS A 66 -1.15 12.25 -11.20
C LYS A 66 0.09 11.78 -10.43
N ASP A 67 0.50 12.49 -9.39
CA ASP A 67 1.75 12.21 -8.67
C ASP A 67 1.60 10.95 -7.81
N GLU A 68 0.41 10.76 -7.24
CA GLU A 68 0.04 9.55 -6.48
C GLU A 68 0.06 8.32 -7.38
N ARG A 69 -0.57 8.41 -8.55
CA ARG A 69 -0.58 7.33 -9.55
C ARG A 69 0.83 6.99 -10.02
N GLU A 70 1.62 8.00 -10.39
CA GLU A 70 3.00 7.80 -10.85
C GLU A 70 3.86 7.12 -9.77
N SER A 71 3.70 7.53 -8.51
CA SER A 71 4.41 6.92 -7.37
C SER A 71 4.03 5.45 -7.19
N ILE A 72 2.75 5.12 -7.30
CA ILE A 72 2.24 3.75 -7.19
C ILE A 72 2.74 2.90 -8.36
N ASP A 73 2.66 3.41 -9.59
CA ASP A 73 3.07 2.70 -10.80
C ASP A 73 4.57 2.37 -10.75
N VAL A 74 5.43 3.32 -10.36
CA VAL A 74 6.87 3.07 -10.20
C VAL A 74 7.12 1.94 -9.19
N VAL A 75 6.43 1.94 -8.05
CA VAL A 75 6.58 0.86 -7.08
C VAL A 75 6.09 -0.47 -7.64
N LEU A 76 4.93 -0.52 -8.31
CA LEU A 76 4.39 -1.74 -8.90
C LEU A 76 5.31 -2.34 -9.98
N GLU A 77 5.93 -1.50 -10.81
CA GLU A 77 6.86 -1.93 -11.87
C GLU A 77 8.19 -2.47 -11.32
N ASN A 78 8.65 -1.94 -10.19
CA ASN A 78 9.95 -2.28 -9.61
C ASN A 78 9.87 -3.30 -8.47
N PHE A 79 8.69 -3.50 -7.88
CA PHE A 79 8.51 -4.37 -6.72
C PHE A 79 8.43 -5.84 -7.12
N ARG A 80 9.57 -6.52 -6.99
CA ARG A 80 9.69 -7.98 -7.14
C ARG A 80 9.64 -8.62 -5.75
N ALA A 81 8.44 -9.00 -5.31
CA ALA A 81 8.21 -9.79 -4.09
C ALA A 81 7.37 -11.03 -4.36
#